data_AF-A0A2Z5ZI44-F1
#
_entry.id   AF-A0A2Z5ZI44-F1
#
_cell.length_a   1.000
_cell.length_b   1.000
_cell.length_c   1.000
_cell.angle_alpha   90.00
_cell.angle_beta   90.00
_cell.angle_gamma   90.00
#
_symmetry.space_group_name_H-M   'P 1'
#
loop_
_entity.id
_entity.type
_entity.pdbx_description
1 polymer ?
#
loop_
_entity_poly.entity_id
_entity_poly.type
_entity_poly.pdbx_seq_one_letter_code
_entity_poly.pdbx_strand_id
1 'polypeptide(L)'
;MSTEPEPAYKPQLNPEDKPSHFRTACIILATCTLLAGAGVHFSGLGGRLLGGADTNASPVADSEQQRIGVQMSLIAPEKAAQALASSGYSEKEQADILAGIKRRDLRLVAMPIFDATGTGGTVSVVCGTTHRTVALQPTPTVLILPITIAGNVDILPVSDPGVTGIGAGVVTLFGPQPLPVMHQGESLGLTVIAQ
;
A
#
# COMPACT_ATOMS: atom_id res chain seq x y z
N MET A 1 12.94 47.11 -48.57
CA MET A 1 12.89 47.87 -47.30
C MET A 1 11.96 47.06 -46.40
N SER A 2 12.45 46.02 -45.69
CA SER A 2 13.06 46.07 -44.34
C SER A 2 12.06 46.68 -43.35
N THR A 3 11.57 46.08 -42.27
CA THR A 3 11.93 44.97 -41.34
C THR A 3 10.63 44.68 -40.55
N GLU A 4 10.33 43.53 -39.93
CA GLU A 4 11.01 42.91 -38.80
C GLU A 4 10.21 41.63 -38.41
N PRO A 5 10.85 40.48 -38.12
CA PRO A 5 10.16 39.30 -37.61
C PRO A 5 10.06 39.32 -36.07
N GLU A 6 8.91 38.84 -35.58
CA GLU A 6 8.55 38.66 -34.16
C GLU A 6 9.67 37.96 -33.35
N PRO A 7 10.09 38.48 -32.18
CA PRO A 7 11.24 37.94 -31.47
C PRO A 7 10.93 36.61 -30.78
N ALA A 8 11.86 35.67 -30.94
CA ALA A 8 11.88 34.38 -30.28
C ALA A 8 11.79 34.51 -28.74
N TYR A 9 10.92 33.69 -28.14
CA TYR A 9 10.82 33.49 -26.69
C TYR A 9 12.19 33.11 -26.11
N LYS A 10 12.76 33.98 -25.28
CA LYS A 10 13.96 33.71 -24.49
C LYS A 10 13.53 33.23 -23.10
N PRO A 11 13.89 32.03 -22.65
CA PRO A 11 13.71 31.66 -21.25
C PRO A 11 14.60 32.55 -20.39
N GLN A 12 14.01 33.32 -19.48
CA GLN A 12 14.78 33.96 -18.41
C GLN A 12 15.32 32.86 -17.49
N LEU A 13 16.64 32.63 -17.53
CA LEU A 13 17.35 32.05 -16.41
C LEU A 13 17.26 33.06 -15.26
N ASN A 14 16.55 32.69 -14.20
CA ASN A 14 16.65 33.39 -12.93
C ASN A 14 18.00 32.99 -12.29
N PRO A 15 18.96 33.92 -12.10
CA PRO A 15 20.21 33.58 -11.45
C PRO A 15 19.99 33.48 -9.93
N GLU A 16 20.40 32.32 -9.40
CA GLU A 16 21.32 32.23 -8.26
C GLU A 16 20.90 32.87 -6.93
N ASP A 17 20.55 32.02 -5.95
CA ASP A 17 20.90 32.33 -4.56
C ASP A 17 21.21 31.04 -3.77
N LYS A 18 22.51 30.80 -3.63
CA LYS A 18 23.17 29.93 -2.64
C LYS A 18 24.53 30.59 -2.43
N PRO A 19 25.20 30.58 -1.25
CA PRO A 19 24.94 29.85 0.00
C PRO A 19 24.99 30.76 1.26
N SER A 20 24.58 30.25 2.42
CA SER A 20 25.42 30.43 3.61
C SER A 20 25.01 29.50 4.74
N HIS A 21 26.03 28.82 5.27
CA HIS A 21 25.98 27.99 6.46
C HIS A 21 25.70 28.84 7.70
N PHE A 22 24.48 28.75 8.26
CA PHE A 22 24.23 29.23 9.61
C PHE A 22 24.06 28.03 10.55
N ARG A 23 25.15 27.74 11.26
CA ARG A 23 25.20 26.83 12.40
C ARG A 23 24.35 27.40 13.53
N THR A 24 23.29 26.71 13.95
CA THR A 24 22.69 26.82 15.29
C THR A 24 21.76 25.60 15.45
N ALA A 25 22.16 24.45 15.99
CA ALA A 25 22.49 24.15 17.39
C ALA A 25 21.46 24.71 18.40
N CYS A 26 20.35 23.99 18.60
CA CYS A 26 19.58 24.05 19.85
C CYS A 26 19.16 22.63 20.25
N ILE A 27 19.97 22.06 21.14
CA ILE A 27 19.63 20.94 22.01
C ILE A 27 18.71 21.50 23.09
N ILE A 28 17.48 20.99 23.23
CA ILE A 28 16.72 21.12 24.47
C ILE A 28 16.16 19.74 24.84
N LEU A 29 16.82 19.17 25.86
CA LEU A 29 16.34 18.11 26.74
C LEU A 29 15.11 18.61 27.52
N ALA A 30 14.03 17.82 27.52
CA ALA A 30 13.00 17.87 28.56
C ALA A 30 12.29 16.51 28.61
N THR A 31 12.83 15.56 29.38
CA THR A 31 12.37 15.15 30.73
C THR A 31 11.03 14.40 30.74
N CYS A 32 11.16 13.11 31.05
CA CYS A 32 10.09 12.18 31.38
C CYS A 32 9.17 12.69 32.49
N THR A 33 7.86 12.49 32.32
CA THR A 33 6.94 12.20 33.44
C THR A 33 6.05 11.02 33.06
N LEU A 34 6.36 9.86 33.66
CA LEU A 34 5.43 8.75 33.82
C LEU A 34 4.33 9.22 34.78
N LEU A 35 3.08 9.29 34.32
CA LEU A 35 1.93 9.34 35.21
C LEU A 35 1.08 8.09 34.98
N ALA A 36 1.25 7.12 35.87
CA ALA A 36 0.33 6.02 36.07
C ALA A 36 -0.96 6.59 36.69
N GLY A 37 -2.07 6.46 35.97
CA GLY A 37 -3.40 6.83 36.45
C GLY A 37 -4.34 5.65 36.29
N ALA A 38 -4.50 4.86 37.34
CA ALA A 38 -5.61 3.94 37.50
C ALA A 38 -6.87 4.77 37.80
N GLY A 39 -7.85 4.74 36.89
CA GLY A 39 -9.13 5.41 37.05
C GLY A 39 -10.27 4.44 36.74
N VAL A 40 -10.67 3.65 37.74
CA VAL A 40 -11.96 2.96 37.73
C VAL A 40 -13.06 3.98 38.00
N HIS A 41 -13.78 4.41 36.96
CA HIS A 41 -15.00 5.17 37.12
C HIS A 41 -16.20 4.24 37.02
N PHE A 42 -16.69 3.82 38.19
CA PHE A 42 -18.02 3.26 38.39
C PHE A 42 -18.94 4.36 38.93
N SER A 43 -19.94 4.76 38.14
CA SER A 43 -21.18 5.48 38.49
C SER A 43 -21.90 5.77 37.15
N GLY A 44 -23.16 5.49 36.92
CA GLY A 44 -24.22 5.04 37.79
C GLY A 44 -25.45 4.63 36.98
N LEU A 45 -26.37 4.01 37.70
CA LEU A 45 -27.67 3.47 37.32
C LEU A 45 -28.58 4.54 36.68
N GLY A 46 -29.25 4.21 35.58
CA GLY A 46 -30.32 5.05 35.05
C GLY A 46 -31.10 4.44 33.90
N GLY A 47 -32.29 3.89 34.21
CA GLY A 47 -33.42 3.89 33.28
C GLY A 47 -33.62 2.65 32.42
N ARG A 48 -34.32 1.66 32.95
CA ARG A 48 -35.07 0.68 32.15
C ARG A 48 -36.35 1.36 31.66
N LEU A 49 -36.46 1.61 30.36
CA LEU A 49 -37.74 1.81 29.67
C LEU A 49 -37.82 0.83 28.50
N LEU A 50 -38.98 0.17 28.43
CA LEU A 50 -39.39 -0.77 27.41
C LEU A 50 -39.76 -0.04 26.12
N GLY A 51 -39.47 -0.66 24.99
CA GLY A 51 -40.21 -0.45 23.74
C GLY A 51 -39.44 0.30 22.65
N GLY A 52 -38.90 -0.46 21.71
CA GLY A 52 -38.35 0.03 20.46
C GLY A 52 -37.90 -1.16 19.61
N ALA A 53 -38.79 -1.63 18.75
CA ALA A 53 -38.40 -2.51 17.66
C ALA A 53 -37.57 -1.67 16.69
N ASP A 54 -36.28 -1.97 16.56
CA ASP A 54 -35.49 -1.48 15.45
C ASP A 54 -34.47 -2.53 15.02
N THR A 55 -34.67 -2.97 13.79
CA THR A 55 -33.77 -3.62 12.84
C THR A 55 -32.30 -3.63 13.29
N ASN A 56 -31.78 -4.81 13.64
CA ASN A 56 -30.34 -5.06 13.69
C ASN A 56 -29.78 -5.06 12.26
N ALA A 57 -29.69 -3.88 11.66
CA ALA A 57 -28.66 -3.60 10.70
C ALA A 57 -27.40 -3.34 11.53
N SER A 58 -26.56 -4.36 11.69
CA SER A 58 -25.19 -4.14 12.15
C SER A 58 -24.61 -3.01 11.32
N PRO A 59 -24.10 -1.92 11.92
CA PRO A 59 -23.29 -1.00 11.16
C PRO A 59 -22.11 -1.83 10.67
N VAL A 60 -22.00 -2.00 9.34
CA VAL A 60 -20.71 -2.30 8.73
C VAL A 60 -19.86 -1.13 9.17
N ALA A 61 -19.03 -1.37 10.19
CA ALA A 61 -17.99 -0.44 10.55
C ALA A 61 -17.14 -0.32 9.29
N ASP A 62 -17.38 0.74 8.54
CA ASP A 62 -16.51 1.21 7.47
C ASP A 62 -15.25 1.66 8.21
N SER A 63 -14.48 0.65 8.59
CA SER A 63 -13.18 0.80 9.18
C SER A 63 -12.42 1.46 8.06
N GLU A 64 -12.15 2.77 8.18
CA GLU A 64 -11.25 3.47 7.28
C GLU A 64 -9.91 2.75 7.36
N GLN A 65 -9.76 1.71 6.55
CA GLN A 65 -8.70 0.74 6.69
C GLN A 65 -7.47 1.46 6.16
N GLN A 66 -6.64 1.91 7.10
CA GLN A 66 -5.48 2.74 6.83
C GLN A 66 -4.63 2.05 5.77
N ARG A 67 -4.65 2.59 4.54
CA ARG A 67 -3.92 2.02 3.42
C ARG A 67 -2.46 2.45 3.48
N ILE A 68 -1.57 1.49 3.25
CA ILE A 68 -0.13 1.74 3.25
C ILE A 68 0.32 2.04 1.83
N GLY A 69 0.82 3.26 1.60
CA GLY A 69 1.44 3.64 0.35
C GLY A 69 2.79 2.96 0.17
N VAL A 70 2.96 2.22 -0.92
CA VAL A 70 4.22 1.52 -1.22
C VAL A 70 4.65 1.77 -2.67
N GLN A 71 5.94 2.09 -2.85
CA GLN A 71 6.52 2.36 -4.16
C GLN A 71 7.20 1.12 -4.70
N MET A 72 6.81 0.72 -5.90
CA MET A 72 7.23 -0.55 -6.50
C MET A 72 7.79 -0.35 -7.90
N SER A 73 8.65 -1.27 -8.30
CA SER A 73 9.30 -1.25 -9.62
C SER A 73 8.29 -1.49 -10.73
N LEU A 74 8.23 -0.55 -11.68
CA LEU A 74 7.50 -0.73 -12.93
C LEU A 74 8.20 -1.76 -13.82
N ILE A 75 7.41 -2.67 -14.40
CA ILE A 75 7.85 -3.55 -15.48
C ILE A 75 7.57 -2.83 -16.80
N ALA A 76 8.63 -2.62 -17.58
CA ALA A 76 8.54 -1.96 -18.87
C ALA A 76 7.54 -2.69 -19.81
N PRO A 77 6.71 -1.97 -20.58
CA PRO A 77 5.71 -2.57 -21.46
C PRO A 77 6.28 -3.62 -22.43
N GLU A 78 7.53 -3.45 -22.87
CA GLU A 78 8.22 -4.36 -23.78
C GLU A 78 8.54 -5.71 -23.13
N LYS A 79 8.70 -5.73 -21.80
CA LYS A 79 8.94 -6.94 -21.00
C LYS A 79 7.65 -7.54 -20.44
N ALA A 80 6.50 -6.90 -20.66
CA ALA A 80 5.23 -7.31 -20.05
C ALA A 80 4.83 -8.74 -20.40
N ALA A 81 4.94 -9.13 -21.68
CA ALA A 81 4.57 -10.47 -22.12
C ALA A 81 5.41 -11.55 -21.42
N GLN A 82 6.72 -11.30 -21.28
CA GLN A 82 7.63 -12.21 -20.59
C GLN A 82 7.28 -12.31 -19.09
N ALA A 83 7.02 -11.18 -18.43
CA ALA A 83 6.67 -11.17 -17.01
C ALA A 83 5.32 -11.86 -16.72
N LEU A 84 4.33 -11.68 -17.61
CA LEU A 84 3.02 -12.33 -17.48
C LEU A 84 3.12 -13.84 -17.69
N ALA A 85 3.99 -14.31 -18.60
CA ALA A 85 4.22 -15.74 -18.80
C ALA A 85 4.73 -16.45 -17.54
N SER A 86 5.50 -15.77 -16.68
CA SER A 86 5.99 -16.33 -15.41
C SER A 86 5.09 -16.06 -14.20
N SER A 87 3.97 -15.36 -14.37
CA SER A 87 3.12 -14.91 -13.27
C SER A 87 1.99 -15.88 -12.88
N GLY A 88 1.73 -16.89 -13.73
CA GLY A 88 0.66 -17.89 -13.54
C GLY A 88 -0.73 -17.46 -14.01
N TYR A 89 -0.86 -16.41 -14.85
CA TYR A 89 -2.16 -15.98 -15.40
C TYR A 89 -2.59 -16.95 -16.49
N SER A 90 -3.90 -17.13 -16.68
CA SER A 90 -4.41 -17.86 -17.84
C SER A 90 -4.10 -17.12 -19.13
N GLU A 91 -4.03 -17.82 -20.26
CA GLU A 91 -3.74 -17.19 -21.57
C GLU A 91 -4.72 -16.06 -21.91
N LYS A 92 -6.00 -16.23 -21.54
CA LYS A 92 -7.04 -15.22 -21.70
C LYS A 92 -6.73 -13.97 -20.87
N GLU A 93 -6.43 -14.13 -19.58
CA GLU A 93 -6.06 -13.00 -18.71
C GLU A 93 -4.79 -12.31 -19.18
N GLN A 94 -3.79 -13.07 -19.61
CA GLN A 94 -2.56 -12.51 -20.17
C GLN A 94 -2.86 -11.63 -21.40
N ALA A 95 -3.70 -12.10 -22.32
CA ALA A 95 -4.10 -11.34 -23.49
C ALA A 95 -4.87 -10.06 -23.13
N ASP A 96 -5.80 -10.16 -22.18
CA ASP A 96 -6.62 -9.03 -21.72
C ASP A 96 -5.74 -7.95 -21.03
N ILE A 97 -4.81 -8.37 -20.16
CA ILE A 97 -3.85 -7.48 -19.50
C ILE A 97 -2.92 -6.83 -20.52
N LEU A 98 -2.36 -7.60 -21.47
CA LEU A 98 -1.50 -7.08 -22.52
C LEU A 98 -2.22 -6.06 -23.41
N ALA A 99 -3.50 -6.29 -23.71
CA ALA A 99 -4.30 -5.32 -24.44
C ALA A 99 -4.47 -4.01 -23.64
N GLY A 100 -4.70 -4.08 -22.33
CA GLY A 100 -4.74 -2.92 -21.44
C GLY A 100 -3.42 -2.14 -21.39
N ILE A 101 -2.29 -2.84 -21.38
CA ILE A 101 -0.96 -2.21 -21.42
C ILE A 101 -0.72 -1.48 -22.75
N LYS A 102 -1.09 -2.10 -23.88
CA LYS A 102 -0.98 -1.48 -25.22
C LYS A 102 -1.82 -0.21 -25.35
N ARG A 103 -3.00 -0.19 -24.73
CA ARG A 103 -3.87 1.01 -24.65
C ARG A 103 -3.40 2.04 -23.63
N ARG A 104 -2.37 1.70 -22.82
CA ARG A 104 -1.85 2.50 -21.70
C ARG A 104 -2.83 2.68 -20.53
N ASP A 105 -3.84 1.82 -20.45
CA ASP A 105 -4.80 1.76 -19.34
C ASP A 105 -4.17 1.09 -18.10
N LEU A 106 -3.28 0.13 -18.35
CA LEU A 106 -2.63 -0.70 -17.34
C LEU A 106 -1.10 -0.58 -17.39
N ARG A 107 -0.49 -0.81 -16.24
CA ARG A 107 0.94 -0.93 -15.99
C ARG A 107 1.17 -2.20 -15.18
N LEU A 108 2.32 -2.84 -15.38
CA LEU A 108 2.71 -3.99 -14.59
C LEU A 108 3.70 -3.59 -13.52
N VAL A 109 3.47 -4.07 -12.32
CA VAL A 109 4.36 -3.88 -11.18
C VAL A 109 4.83 -5.24 -10.68
N ALA A 110 6.11 -5.33 -10.35
CA ALA A 110 6.64 -6.44 -9.58
C ALA A 110 6.50 -6.11 -8.09
N MET A 111 5.71 -6.90 -7.37
CA MET A 111 5.55 -6.81 -5.92
C MET A 111 6.11 -8.07 -5.26
N PRO A 112 7.37 -8.06 -4.79
CA PRO A 112 7.93 -9.15 -4.01
C PRO A 112 7.30 -9.15 -2.61
N ILE A 113 6.67 -10.25 -2.24
CA ILE A 113 6.08 -10.48 -0.91
C ILE A 113 6.88 -11.57 -0.17
N PHE A 114 7.08 -11.41 1.13
CA PHE A 114 7.79 -12.37 1.97
C PHE A 114 7.14 -12.51 3.35
N ASP A 115 7.54 -13.54 4.09
CA ASP A 115 7.18 -13.75 5.50
C ASP A 115 8.09 -12.91 6.40
N ALA A 116 7.53 -11.86 7.01
CA ALA A 116 8.27 -10.93 7.85
C ALA A 116 8.41 -11.41 9.30
N THR A 117 7.50 -12.28 9.76
CA THR A 117 7.48 -12.78 11.14
C THR A 117 8.09 -14.18 11.28
N GLY A 118 8.26 -14.91 10.18
CA GLY A 118 8.75 -16.28 10.17
C GLY A 118 7.72 -17.30 10.63
N THR A 119 6.45 -16.89 10.78
CA THR A 119 5.32 -17.71 11.23
C THR A 119 4.67 -18.47 10.07
N GLY A 120 5.01 -18.13 8.83
CA GLY A 120 4.38 -18.60 7.63
C GLY A 120 2.94 -18.08 7.48
N GLY A 121 2.15 -18.83 6.73
CA GLY A 121 0.76 -18.53 6.42
C GLY A 121 0.54 -18.37 4.92
N THR A 122 -0.74 -18.40 4.53
CA THR A 122 -1.16 -18.23 3.16
C THR A 122 -2.04 -16.99 3.08
N VAL A 123 -1.74 -16.10 2.13
CA VAL A 123 -2.48 -14.86 1.92
C VAL A 123 -3.05 -14.83 0.51
N SER A 124 -4.20 -14.18 0.36
CA SER A 124 -4.76 -13.81 -0.93
C SER A 124 -4.42 -12.34 -1.18
N VAL A 125 -3.81 -12.06 -2.31
CA VAL A 125 -3.49 -10.72 -2.80
C VAL A 125 -4.48 -10.39 -3.91
N VAL A 126 -5.33 -9.40 -3.66
CA VAL A 126 -6.37 -8.96 -4.58
C VAL A 126 -6.00 -7.60 -5.15
N CYS A 127 -6.02 -7.47 -6.47
CA CYS A 127 -5.67 -6.26 -7.20
C CYS A 127 -6.67 -6.07 -8.34
N GLY A 128 -7.65 -5.19 -8.16
CA GLY A 128 -8.73 -4.99 -9.13
C GLY A 128 -9.50 -6.29 -9.39
N THR A 129 -9.51 -6.75 -10.65
CA THR A 129 -10.16 -8.02 -11.05
C THR A 129 -9.29 -9.26 -10.83
N THR A 130 -8.05 -9.06 -10.40
CA THR A 130 -7.04 -10.10 -10.29
C THR A 130 -6.87 -10.56 -8.86
N HIS A 131 -6.73 -11.87 -8.63
CA HIS A 131 -6.50 -12.44 -7.31
C HIS A 131 -5.39 -13.49 -7.34
N ARG A 132 -4.56 -13.54 -6.30
CA ARG A 132 -3.45 -14.47 -6.17
C ARG A 132 -3.32 -14.99 -4.75
N THR A 133 -3.42 -16.30 -4.60
CA THR A 133 -3.13 -16.98 -3.33
C THR A 133 -1.65 -17.36 -3.29
N VAL A 134 -0.95 -16.96 -2.23
CA VAL A 134 0.50 -17.13 -2.08
C VAL A 134 0.78 -17.63 -0.67
N ALA A 135 1.54 -18.71 -0.57
CA ALA A 135 2.13 -19.13 0.69
C ALA A 135 3.33 -18.22 0.99
N LEU A 136 3.31 -17.55 2.14
CA LEU A 136 4.40 -16.69 2.57
C LEU A 136 5.63 -17.53 2.91
N GLN A 137 6.78 -17.06 2.46
CA GLN A 137 8.07 -17.70 2.67
C GLN A 137 9.12 -16.64 3.07
N PRO A 138 10.18 -17.01 3.80
CA PRO A 138 11.28 -16.10 4.10
C PRO A 138 11.95 -15.53 2.84
N THR A 139 12.00 -16.34 1.76
CA THR A 139 12.46 -15.89 0.45
C THR A 139 11.35 -15.13 -0.27
N PRO A 140 11.59 -13.88 -0.73
CA PRO A 140 10.57 -13.11 -1.43
C PRO A 140 10.06 -13.81 -2.70
N THR A 141 8.74 -13.92 -2.80
CA THR A 141 8.04 -14.39 -4.00
C THR A 141 7.52 -13.19 -4.78
N VAL A 142 7.87 -13.09 -6.06
CA VAL A 142 7.50 -11.94 -6.90
C VAL A 142 6.11 -12.13 -7.49
N LEU A 143 5.20 -11.21 -7.18
CA LEU A 143 3.87 -11.14 -7.78
C LEU A 143 3.83 -10.07 -8.86
N ILE A 144 3.26 -10.41 -10.01
CA ILE A 144 3.10 -9.48 -11.14
C ILE A 144 1.69 -8.92 -11.07
N LEU A 145 1.56 -7.64 -10.73
CA LEU A 145 0.26 -7.00 -10.52
C LEU A 145 -0.08 -6.06 -11.68
N PRO A 146 -1.24 -6.25 -12.35
CA PRO A 146 -1.77 -5.27 -13.28
C PRO A 146 -2.47 -4.14 -12.51
N ILE A 147 -1.87 -2.96 -12.51
CA ILE A 147 -2.42 -1.75 -11.88
C ILE A 147 -2.58 -0.62 -12.90
N THR A 148 -3.24 0.47 -12.54
CA THR A 148 -3.25 1.69 -13.35
C THR A 148 -2.00 2.53 -13.04
N ILE A 149 -2.14 3.78 -12.59
CA ILE A 149 -1.03 4.60 -12.09
C ILE A 149 -0.75 4.28 -10.61
N ALA A 150 -1.82 4.13 -9.84
CA ALA A 150 -1.82 3.62 -8.48
C ALA A 150 -2.90 2.55 -8.35
N GLY A 151 -2.54 1.40 -7.79
CA GLY A 151 -3.45 0.27 -7.59
C GLY A 151 -3.75 0.07 -6.12
N ASN A 152 -5.02 -0.17 -5.80
CA ASN A 152 -5.40 -0.69 -4.50
C ASN A 152 -5.14 -2.20 -4.50
N VAL A 153 -4.38 -2.66 -3.51
CA VAL A 153 -4.06 -4.06 -3.32
C VAL A 153 -4.48 -4.44 -1.92
N ASP A 154 -5.37 -5.42 -1.81
CA ASP A 154 -5.81 -5.94 -0.52
C ASP A 154 -5.14 -7.29 -0.27
N ILE A 155 -4.57 -7.45 0.92
CA ILE A 155 -3.99 -8.71 1.39
C ILE A 155 -4.91 -9.26 2.46
N LEU A 156 -5.39 -10.47 2.24
CA LEU A 156 -6.31 -11.16 3.13
C LEU A 156 -5.69 -12.47 3.62
N PRO A 157 -5.81 -12.80 4.92
CA PRO A 157 -5.40 -14.11 5.42
C PRO A 157 -6.32 -15.19 4.84
N VAL A 158 -5.73 -16.24 4.26
CA VAL A 158 -6.45 -17.44 3.77
C VAL A 158 -6.29 -18.59 4.75
N SER A 159 -5.12 -18.72 5.37
CA SER A 159 -4.91 -19.63 6.51
C SER A 159 -5.29 -18.95 7.82
N ASP A 160 -5.61 -19.75 8.86
CA ASP A 160 -5.84 -19.23 10.21
C ASP A 160 -4.58 -18.50 10.73
N PRO A 161 -4.67 -17.19 11.07
CA PRO A 161 -3.55 -16.45 11.62
C PRO A 161 -3.06 -16.91 12.99
N GLY A 162 -3.89 -17.64 13.74
CA GLY A 162 -3.56 -18.05 15.12
C GLY A 162 -3.30 -16.86 16.05
N VAL A 163 -2.64 -17.13 17.18
CA VAL A 163 -2.38 -16.11 18.22
C VAL A 163 -1.27 -15.13 17.87
N THR A 164 -0.34 -15.53 17.00
CA THR A 164 0.80 -14.69 16.57
C THR A 164 0.45 -13.80 15.39
N GLY A 165 -0.63 -14.10 14.68
CA GLY A 165 -1.01 -13.45 13.43
C GLY A 165 -0.14 -13.87 12.23
N ILE A 166 -0.47 -13.35 11.06
CA ILE A 166 0.30 -13.49 9.81
C ILE A 166 1.02 -12.18 9.54
N GLY A 167 2.36 -12.20 9.59
CA GLY A 167 3.20 -11.06 9.27
C GLY A 167 3.75 -11.14 7.84
N ALA A 168 3.14 -10.41 6.93
CA ALA A 168 3.68 -10.22 5.58
C ALA A 168 4.67 -9.06 5.54
N GLY A 169 5.59 -9.10 4.58
CA GLY A 169 6.45 -7.98 4.20
C GLY A 169 6.50 -7.84 2.69
N VAL A 170 6.85 -6.65 2.21
CA VAL A 170 7.08 -6.41 0.78
C VAL A 170 8.44 -5.79 0.55
N VAL A 171 9.02 -6.04 -0.62
CA VAL A 171 10.27 -5.38 -1.01
C VAL A 171 9.94 -4.21 -1.93
N THR A 172 10.15 -2.99 -1.40
CA THR A 172 9.93 -1.74 -2.13
C THR A 172 11.21 -1.26 -2.80
N LEU A 173 11.15 -0.16 -3.54
CA LEU A 173 12.34 0.52 -4.06
C LEU A 173 13.31 1.00 -2.96
N PHE A 174 12.82 1.20 -1.74
CA PHE A 174 13.64 1.60 -0.59
C PHE A 174 14.16 0.42 0.23
N GLY A 175 13.88 -0.81 -0.22
CA GLY A 175 14.24 -2.04 0.45
C GLY A 175 13.05 -2.76 1.10
N PRO A 176 13.32 -3.80 1.91
CA PRO A 176 12.30 -4.57 2.60
C PRO A 176 11.53 -3.70 3.60
N GLN A 177 10.20 -3.78 3.55
CA GLN A 177 9.29 -3.09 4.44
C GLN A 177 8.33 -4.11 5.06
N PRO A 178 8.36 -4.30 6.38
CA PRO A 178 7.37 -5.13 7.06
C PRO A 178 6.00 -4.46 6.99
N LEU A 179 4.96 -5.26 6.85
CA LEU A 179 3.58 -4.80 6.91
C LEU A 179 2.99 -5.09 8.31
N PRO A 180 1.89 -4.43 8.70
CA PRO A 180 1.16 -4.78 9.90
C PRO A 180 0.78 -6.25 9.92
N VAL A 181 0.91 -6.88 11.09
CA VAL A 181 0.53 -8.28 11.31
C VAL A 181 -0.99 -8.37 11.29
N MET A 182 -1.52 -9.29 10.48
CA MET A 182 -2.96 -9.55 10.37
C MET A 182 -3.38 -10.61 11.38
N HIS A 183 -4.39 -10.29 12.18
CA HIS A 183 -5.07 -11.22 13.10
C HIS A 183 -6.41 -11.67 12.51
N GLN A 184 -7.14 -12.50 13.25
CA GLN A 184 -8.43 -13.03 12.80
C GLN A 184 -9.42 -11.90 12.47
N GLY A 185 -9.99 -11.95 11.26
CA GLY A 185 -10.94 -10.96 10.78
C GLY A 185 -10.31 -9.68 10.22
N GLU A 186 -8.99 -9.54 10.28
CA GLU A 186 -8.28 -8.38 9.72
C GLU A 186 -7.90 -8.62 8.25
N SER A 187 -7.85 -7.52 7.50
CA SER A 187 -7.21 -7.47 6.19
C SER A 187 -6.32 -6.24 6.11
N LEU A 188 -5.43 -6.22 5.13
CA LEU A 188 -4.49 -5.13 4.92
C LEU A 188 -4.69 -4.51 3.56
N GLY A 189 -4.99 -3.21 3.52
CA GLY A 189 -5.03 -2.44 2.30
C GLY A 189 -3.68 -1.78 2.01
N LEU A 190 -3.22 -1.87 0.76
CA LEU A 190 -2.04 -1.19 0.25
C LEU A 190 -2.41 -0.33 -0.94
N THR A 191 -1.76 0.82 -1.06
CA THR A 191 -1.77 1.64 -2.26
C THR A 191 -0.42 1.47 -2.94
N VAL A 192 -0.39 0.69 -4.02
CA VAL A 192 0.81 0.40 -4.80
C VAL A 192 0.98 1.46 -5.87
N ILE A 193 2.12 2.13 -5.88
CA ILE A 193 2.46 3.18 -6.84
C ILE A 193 3.60 2.66 -7.72
N ALA A 194 3.38 2.67 -9.04
CA ALA A 194 4.44 2.38 -10.00
C ALA A 194 5.41 3.58 -10.10
N GLN A 195 6.70 3.30 -10.10
CA GLN A 195 7.78 4.27 -10.29
C GLN A 195 8.73 3.80 -11.39
#